data_AF-A0A1J5PS15-F1
#
_entry.id   AF-A0A1J5PS15-F1
#
_cell.length_a   1.000
_cell.length_b   1.000
_cell.length_c   1.000
_cell.angle_alpha   90.00
_cell.angle_beta   90.00
_cell.angle_gamma   90.00
#
_symmetry.space_group_name_H-M   'P 1'
#
loop_
_entity.id
_entity.type
_entity.pdbx_description
1 polymer ?
#
loop_
_entity_poly.entity_id
_entity_poly.type
_entity_poly.pdbx_seq_one_letter_code
_entity_poly.pdbx_strand_id
1 'polypeptide(L)'
;MPLRTADRLCPDAVYLPVDFDSYAAISQRIKAILHEFSPTCEDSGLDEAYLDISHRDEPPEQIAAAIKKRIRTETGLSCSLGIGPNKLLAK
;
A
#
# COMPACT_ATOMS: atom_id res chain seq x y z
N MET A 1 18.06 8.00 -6.82
CA MET A 1 18.69 9.33 -6.72
C MET A 1 19.85 9.25 -5.73
N PRO A 2 21.08 9.67 -6.06
CA PRO A 2 22.19 9.68 -5.10
C PRO A 2 21.96 10.71 -3.97
N LEU A 3 22.38 10.40 -2.74
CA LEU A 3 22.23 11.31 -1.58
C LEU A 3 22.86 12.69 -1.82
N ARG A 4 24.04 12.75 -2.45
CA ARG A 4 24.70 14.01 -2.82
C ARG A 4 23.86 14.89 -3.74
N THR A 5 23.05 14.29 -4.60
CA THR A 5 22.14 15.04 -5.48
C THR A 5 20.92 15.53 -4.71
N ALA A 6 20.36 14.71 -3.82
CA ALA A 6 19.25 15.10 -2.95
C ALA A 6 19.64 16.29 -2.05
N ASP A 7 20.82 16.24 -1.45
CA ASP A 7 21.39 17.29 -0.60
C ASP A 7 21.55 18.63 -1.34
N ARG A 8 22.08 18.59 -2.56
CA ARG A 8 22.19 19.80 -3.39
C ARG A 8 20.83 20.39 -3.77
N LEU A 9 19.80 19.56 -3.93
CA LEU A 9 18.45 20.01 -4.32
C LEU A 9 17.62 20.46 -3.11
N CYS A 10 17.87 19.90 -1.93
CA CYS A 10 17.18 20.21 -0.68
C CYS A 10 18.17 20.13 0.50
N PRO A 11 18.94 21.21 0.75
CA PRO A 11 19.98 21.22 1.78
C PRO A 11 19.45 21.06 3.20
N ASP A 12 18.20 21.48 3.43
CA ASP A 12 17.54 21.41 4.75
C ASP A 12 16.82 20.07 4.99
N ALA A 13 17.00 19.07 4.11
CA ALA A 13 16.38 17.77 4.26
C ALA A 13 16.87 17.04 5.52
N VAL A 14 15.95 16.35 6.20
CA VAL A 14 16.29 15.47 7.33
C VAL A 14 16.54 14.06 6.81
N TYR A 15 17.75 13.56 7.00
CA TYR A 15 18.15 12.20 6.62
C TYR A 15 18.00 11.25 7.80
N LEU A 16 17.19 10.21 7.63
CA LEU A 16 16.97 9.17 8.63
C LEU A 16 17.65 7.87 8.20
N PRO A 17 18.19 7.07 9.14
CA PRO A 17 18.69 5.74 8.85
C PRO A 17 17.53 4.81 8.44
N VAL A 18 17.86 3.73 7.73
CA VAL A 18 16.88 2.70 7.35
C VAL A 18 16.53 1.85 8.56
N ASP A 19 15.24 1.72 8.85
CA ASP A 19 14.69 0.79 9.85
C ASP A 19 13.81 -0.25 9.15
N PHE A 20 14.45 -1.29 8.59
CA PHE A 20 13.76 -2.29 7.78
C PHE A 20 12.77 -3.13 8.60
N ASP A 21 13.08 -3.41 9.87
CA ASP A 21 12.25 -4.22 10.75
C ASP A 21 10.90 -3.53 10.99
N SER A 22 10.90 -2.23 11.26
CA SER A 22 9.67 -1.44 11.40
C SER A 22 8.85 -1.45 10.11
N TYR A 23 9.49 -1.33 8.94
CA TYR A 23 8.78 -1.33 7.67
C TYR A 23 8.16 -2.70 7.35
N ALA A 24 8.91 -3.79 7.61
CA ALA A 24 8.44 -5.16 7.43
C ALA A 24 7.27 -5.49 8.35
N ALA A 25 7.32 -5.08 9.62
CA ALA A 25 6.24 -5.31 10.58
C ALA A 25 4.94 -4.61 10.15
N ILE A 26 5.02 -3.36 9.69
CA ILE A 26 3.86 -2.62 9.21
C ILE A 26 3.33 -3.20 7.89
N SER A 27 4.22 -3.56 6.96
CA SER A 27 3.87 -4.22 5.71
C SER A 27 3.04 -5.49 5.96
N GLN A 28 3.51 -6.36 6.84
CA GLN A 28 2.80 -7.59 7.21
C GLN A 28 1.40 -7.30 7.77
N ARG A 29 1.26 -6.25 8.60
CA ARG A 29 -0.04 -5.85 9.16
C ARG A 29 -0.99 -5.34 8.08
N ILE A 30 -0.52 -4.51 7.15
CA ILE A 30 -1.33 -4.02 6.04
C ILE A 30 -1.77 -5.18 5.14
N LYS A 31 -0.85 -6.08 4.79
CA LYS A 31 -1.16 -7.23 3.94
C LYS A 31 -2.12 -8.20 4.59
N ALA A 32 -2.00 -8.43 5.90
CA ALA A 32 -2.98 -9.21 6.65
C ALA A 32 -4.40 -8.63 6.51
N ILE A 33 -4.55 -7.30 6.62
CA ILE A 33 -5.83 -6.63 6.36
C ILE A 33 -6.31 -6.91 4.93
N LEU A 34 -5.45 -6.79 3.92
CA LEU A 34 -5.80 -6.99 2.51
C LEU A 34 -6.26 -8.42 2.21
N HIS A 35 -5.62 -9.43 2.80
CA HIS A 35 -5.99 -10.84 2.67
C HIS A 35 -7.40 -11.15 3.22
N GLU A 36 -7.95 -10.31 4.08
CA GLU A 36 -9.34 -10.45 4.55
C GLU A 36 -10.38 -9.94 3.54
N PHE A 37 -9.99 -9.08 2.59
CA PHE A 37 -10.91 -8.52 1.59
C PHE A 37 -11.04 -9.40 0.35
N SER A 38 -10.04 -10.22 0.04
CA SER A 38 -10.07 -11.16 -1.08
C SER A 38 -9.25 -12.42 -0.78
N PRO A 39 -9.79 -13.62 -1.09
CA PRO A 39 -9.01 -14.86 -1.04
C PRO A 39 -7.88 -14.88 -2.08
N THR A 40 -7.99 -14.07 -3.14
CA THR A 40 -7.02 -13.96 -4.23
C THR A 40 -6.29 -12.62 -4.11
N CYS A 41 -5.28 -12.61 -3.23
CA CYS A 41 -4.41 -11.46 -3.00
C CYS A 41 -2.96 -11.85 -3.33
N GLU A 42 -2.28 -11.01 -4.10
CA GLU A 42 -0.89 -11.18 -4.51
C GLU A 42 -0.04 -10.02 -3.99
N ASP A 43 0.95 -10.35 -3.17
CA ASP A 43 1.93 -9.40 -2.67
C ASP A 43 2.90 -8.94 -3.77
N SER A 44 3.06 -7.63 -3.92
CA SER A 44 3.96 -7.01 -4.91
C SER A 44 4.98 -6.09 -4.23
N GLY A 45 5.80 -6.66 -3.35
CA GLY A 45 6.81 -5.90 -2.59
C GLY A 45 6.36 -5.58 -1.18
N LEU A 46 6.87 -4.47 -0.61
CA LEU A 46 6.65 -4.12 0.80
C LEU A 46 5.33 -3.38 1.02
N ASP A 47 4.99 -2.47 0.12
CA ASP A 47 3.90 -1.51 0.27
C ASP A 47 2.80 -1.67 -0.77
N GLU A 48 2.89 -2.70 -1.63
CA GLU A 48 1.92 -2.93 -2.71
C GLU A 48 1.42 -4.37 -2.74
N ALA A 49 0.17 -4.53 -3.18
CA ALA A 49 -0.46 -5.82 -3.46
C ALA A 49 -1.59 -5.66 -4.49
N TYR A 50 -1.91 -6.74 -5.20
CA TYR A 50 -3.06 -6.84 -6.09
C TYR A 50 -4.13 -7.72 -5.47
N LEU A 51 -5.38 -7.25 -5.52
CA LEU A 51 -6.53 -8.01 -5.03
C LEU A 51 -7.48 -8.25 -6.19
N ASP A 52 -7.86 -9.51 -6.41
CA ASP A 52 -8.96 -9.84 -7.30
C ASP A 52 -10.28 -9.76 -6.52
N ILE A 53 -11.14 -8.83 -6.91
CA ILE A 53 -12.46 -8.60 -6.31
C ILE A 53 -13.60 -8.99 -7.25
N SER A 54 -13.34 -9.68 -8.36
CA SER A 54 -14.37 -10.07 -9.34
C SER A 54 -15.45 -11.00 -8.79
N HIS A 55 -15.21 -11.62 -7.64
CA HIS A 55 -16.16 -12.47 -6.92
C HIS A 55 -17.10 -11.68 -5.99
N ARG A 56 -16.94 -10.36 -5.89
CA ARG A 56 -17.71 -9.49 -5.00
C ARG A 56 -18.83 -8.79 -5.76
N ASP A 57 -20.01 -8.71 -5.14
CA ASP A 57 -21.19 -8.05 -5.71
C ASP A 57 -21.23 -6.55 -5.36
N GLU A 58 -20.42 -6.11 -4.39
CA GLU A 58 -20.35 -4.72 -3.98
C GLU A 58 -19.61 -3.85 -5.02
N PRO A 59 -20.01 -2.58 -5.21
CA PRO A 59 -19.27 -1.66 -6.07
C PRO A 59 -17.80 -1.56 -5.66
N PRO A 60 -16.83 -1.64 -6.61
CA PRO A 60 -15.40 -1.60 -6.31
C PRO A 60 -14.95 -0.40 -5.46
N GLU A 61 -15.60 0.75 -5.63
CA GLU A 61 -15.31 1.97 -4.88
C GLU A 61 -15.65 1.82 -3.39
N GLN A 62 -16.69 1.06 -3.06
CA GLN A 62 -17.07 0.78 -1.67
C GLN A 62 -16.05 -0.12 -1.00
N ILE A 63 -15.58 -1.16 -1.70
CA ILE A 63 -14.52 -2.06 -1.22
C ILE A 63 -13.23 -1.25 -0.98
N ALA A 64 -12.83 -0.41 -1.95
CA ALA A 64 -11.65 0.44 -1.83
C ALA A 64 -11.76 1.44 -0.67
N ALA A 65 -12.93 2.05 -0.46
CA ALA A 65 -13.15 2.96 0.66
C ALA A 65 -13.06 2.23 2.01
N ALA A 66 -13.60 1.01 2.10
CA ALA A 66 -13.50 0.17 3.30
C ALA A 66 -12.04 -0.20 3.62
N ILE A 67 -11.26 -0.60 2.60
CA ILE A 67 -9.83 -0.89 2.74
C ILE A 67 -9.07 0.35 3.25
N LYS A 68 -9.24 1.52 2.60
CA LYS A 68 -8.59 2.77 3.02
C LYS A 68 -8.91 3.12 4.46
N LYS A 69 -10.19 3.04 4.84
CA LYS A 69 -10.65 3.34 6.19
C LYS A 69 -10.01 2.41 7.21
N ARG A 70 -9.96 1.11 6.91
CA ARG A 70 -9.42 0.10 7.82
C ARG A 70 -7.92 0.25 8.02
N ILE A 71 -7.15 0.38 6.93
CA ILE A 71 -5.70 0.64 6.98
C ILE A 71 -5.42 1.91 7.80
N ARG A 72 -6.15 3.01 7.55
CA ARG A 72 -5.96 4.25 8.29
C ARG A 72 -6.29 4.12 9.77
N THR A 73 -7.37 3.41 10.11
CA THR A 73 -7.81 3.23 11.50
C THR A 73 -6.84 2.35 12.29
N GLU A 74 -6.32 1.29 11.68
CA GLU A 74 -5.49 0.31 12.39
C GLU A 74 -4.00 0.66 12.41
N THR A 75 -3.50 1.34 11.38
CA THR A 75 -2.07 1.62 11.23
C THR A 75 -1.73 3.11 11.30
N GLY A 76 -2.72 3.99 11.18
CA GLY A 76 -2.49 5.43 11.04
C GLY A 76 -1.98 5.85 9.65
N LEU A 77 -1.71 4.92 8.74
CA LEU A 77 -1.17 5.21 7.42
C LEU A 77 -2.26 5.42 6.37
N SER A 78 -1.92 6.18 5.33
CA SER A 78 -2.76 6.36 4.14
C SER A 78 -2.35 5.37 3.05
N CYS A 79 -3.30 4.97 2.21
CA CYS A 79 -3.02 4.23 0.99
C CYS A 79 -3.82 4.76 -0.21
N SER A 80 -3.31 4.46 -1.40
CA SER A 80 -3.96 4.71 -2.68
C SER A 80 -4.36 3.36 -3.29
N LEU A 81 -5.48 3.34 -4.02
CA LEU A 81 -5.94 2.16 -4.74
C LEU A 81 -6.31 2.58 -6.16
N GLY A 82 -5.77 1.86 -7.15
CA GLY A 82 -6.25 1.89 -8.52
C GLY A 82 -7.14 0.67 -8.79
N ILE A 83 -8.14 0.86 -9.63
CA ILE A 83 -9.16 -0.15 -9.95
C ILE A 83 -9.21 -0.27 -11.47
N GLY A 84 -9.09 -1.50 -11.97
CA GLY A 84 -9.11 -1.77 -13.40
C GLY A 84 -9.46 -3.23 -13.68
N PRO A 85 -9.80 -3.57 -14.92
CA PRO A 85 -10.19 -4.93 -15.30
C PRO A 85 -9.00 -5.91 -15.36
N ASN A 86 -7.78 -5.41 -15.15
CA ASN A 86 -6.56 -6.19 -15.04
C ASN A 86 -5.49 -5.39 -14.27
N LYS A 87 -4.40 -6.07 -13.89
CA LYS A 87 -3.29 -5.47 -13.11
C LYS A 87 -2.63 -4.28 -13.81
N LEU A 88 -2.53 -4.30 -15.14
CA LEU A 88 -1.88 -3.23 -15.91
C LEU A 88 -2.67 -1.92 -15.83
N LEU A 89 -4.00 -1.97 -15.91
CA LEU A 89 -4.86 -0.79 -15.81
C LEU A 89 -5.15 -0.37 -14.36
N ALA A 90 -4.98 -1.29 -13.41
CA ALA A 90 -5.18 -1.01 -11.99
C ALA A 90 -3.97 -0.33 -11.32
N LYS A 91 -2.78 -0.38 -11.92
CA LYS A 91 -1.56 0.26 -11.40
C LYS A 91 -1.27 1.57 -12.11
#